data_AF-A0A5N5DC25-F1
#
_entry.id   AF-A0A5N5DC25-F1
#
_cell.length_a   1.000
_cell.length_b   1.000
_cell.length_c   1.000
_cell.angle_alpha   90.00
_cell.angle_beta   90.00
_cell.angle_gamma   90.00
#
_symmetry.space_group_name_H-M   'P 1'
#
loop_
_entity.id
_entity.type
_entity.pdbx_description
1 polymer ?
#
loop_
_entity_poly.entity_id
_entity_poly.type
_entity_poly.pdbx_seq_one_letter_code
_entity_poly.pdbx_strand_id
1 'polypeptide(L)'
;MLVIKSLAPLAALLGLAIASPVERSEPKPLEVRQSATTCGSTSYTAAQVRAAANAACSYYQAGDTAGSSTYPHTYNNYEGFDFPVSGPYQEFPIRTSGVYTGGSPGADRVIINTDCDYAGAITHTGASGNNFVGCSGTS
;
A
#
# COMPACT_ATOMS: atom_id res chain seq x y z
N MET A 1 -70.28 43.88 23.83
CA MET A 1 -69.03 44.62 23.58
C MET A 1 -68.09 44.44 24.77
N LEU A 2 -67.04 43.63 24.62
CA LEU A 2 -65.73 43.88 25.24
C LEU A 2 -64.69 42.98 24.54
N VAL A 3 -63.63 43.60 24.04
CA VAL A 3 -62.54 43.02 23.22
C VAL A 3 -61.35 42.73 24.13
N ILE A 4 -60.78 41.51 24.08
CA ILE A 4 -59.42 41.21 24.58
C ILE A 4 -58.85 40.07 23.70
N LYS A 5 -58.10 40.41 22.64
CA LYS A 5 -56.61 40.39 22.52
C LYS A 5 -55.97 39.00 22.49
N SER A 6 -55.46 38.69 21.30
CA SER A 6 -54.67 37.53 20.88
C SER A 6 -53.43 37.27 21.73
N LEU A 7 -53.06 36.00 21.91
CA LEU A 7 -51.66 35.56 22.07
C LEU A 7 -51.50 34.15 21.49
N ALA A 8 -50.79 34.07 20.36
CA ALA A 8 -50.26 32.83 19.81
C ALA A 8 -48.94 32.48 20.53
N PRO A 9 -48.69 31.22 20.94
CA PRO A 9 -47.35 30.82 21.33
C PRO A 9 -46.59 30.28 20.11
N LEU A 10 -45.54 31.03 19.74
CA LEU A 10 -44.43 30.60 18.90
C LEU A 10 -43.82 29.31 19.47
N ALA A 11 -43.97 28.18 18.78
CA ALA A 11 -43.16 27.00 19.04
C ALA A 11 -41.78 27.18 18.39
N ALA A 12 -40.76 27.40 19.20
CA ALA A 12 -39.38 27.55 18.76
C ALA A 12 -38.81 26.22 18.23
N LEU A 13 -38.37 26.21 16.98
CA LEU A 13 -37.62 25.13 16.35
C LEU A 13 -36.19 25.12 16.92
N LEU A 14 -35.87 24.13 17.76
CA LEU A 14 -34.50 23.88 18.23
C LEU A 14 -33.75 23.09 17.15
N GLY A 15 -33.00 23.78 16.30
CA GLY A 15 -32.07 23.13 15.37
C GLY A 15 -30.80 22.70 16.09
N LEU A 16 -30.60 21.40 16.30
CA LEU A 16 -29.29 20.88 16.68
C LEU A 16 -28.39 20.87 15.44
N ALA A 17 -27.48 21.83 15.36
CA ALA A 17 -26.38 21.80 14.42
C ALA A 17 -25.34 20.76 14.90
N ILE A 18 -25.34 19.58 14.29
CA ILE A 18 -24.22 18.64 14.41
C ILE A 18 -23.05 19.18 13.59
N ALA A 19 -22.06 19.75 14.26
CA ALA A 19 -20.79 20.06 13.63
C ALA A 19 -20.06 18.74 13.32
N SER A 20 -20.04 18.33 12.05
CA SER A 20 -19.22 17.21 11.60
C SER A 20 -17.73 17.56 11.78
N PRO A 21 -16.89 16.61 12.21
CA PRO A 21 -15.45 16.82 12.18
C PRO A 21 -15.02 17.05 10.72
N VAL A 22 -14.40 18.20 10.48
CA VAL A 22 -13.68 18.46 9.23
C VAL A 22 -12.50 17.48 9.23
N GLU A 23 -12.59 16.42 8.43
CA GLU A 23 -11.45 15.57 8.10
C GLU A 23 -10.41 16.48 7.44
N ARG A 24 -9.43 16.89 8.24
CA ARG A 24 -8.29 17.65 7.77
C ARG A 24 -7.46 16.65 6.97
N SER A 25 -7.57 16.69 5.65
CA SER A 25 -6.72 15.92 4.74
C SER A 25 -5.27 16.29 5.01
N GLU A 26 -4.58 15.47 5.80
CA GLU A 26 -3.14 15.62 5.97
C GLU A 26 -2.48 15.46 4.59
N PRO A 27 -1.48 16.29 4.27
CA PRO A 27 -0.72 16.12 3.05
C PRO A 27 -0.02 14.76 3.15
N LYS A 28 -0.50 13.77 2.37
CA LYS A 28 0.22 12.51 2.20
C LYS A 28 1.64 12.85 1.76
N PRO A 29 2.68 12.30 2.42
CA PRO A 29 4.04 12.41 1.94
C PRO A 29 4.08 12.05 0.46
N LEU A 30 5.00 12.66 -0.30
CA LEU A 30 5.20 12.35 -1.71
C LEU A 30 5.71 10.89 -1.81
N GLU A 31 4.78 9.94 -1.80
CA GLU A 31 5.04 8.52 -1.95
C GLU A 31 5.80 8.35 -3.27
N VAL A 32 6.94 7.66 -3.24
CA VAL A 32 7.69 7.31 -4.45
C VAL A 32 6.69 6.66 -5.40
N ARG A 33 6.34 7.35 -6.51
CA ARG A 33 5.34 6.83 -7.43
C ARG A 33 5.79 5.45 -7.91
N GLN A 34 5.07 4.41 -7.50
CA GLN A 34 5.31 3.06 -8.02
C GLN A 34 5.15 3.12 -9.53
N SER A 35 6.28 3.11 -10.23
CA SER A 35 6.36 3.19 -11.68
C SER A 35 6.24 1.80 -12.27
N ALA A 36 5.97 1.73 -13.57
CA ALA A 36 6.10 0.46 -14.28
C ALA A 36 7.55 -0.04 -14.17
N THR A 37 7.74 -1.34 -14.09
CA THR A 37 9.06 -1.97 -13.98
C THR A 37 9.11 -3.24 -14.82
N THR A 38 10.31 -3.64 -15.22
CA THR A 38 10.55 -4.88 -15.97
C THR A 38 11.54 -5.75 -15.21
N CYS A 39 11.10 -6.96 -14.89
CA CYS A 39 11.87 -7.98 -14.17
C CYS A 39 12.27 -9.08 -15.17
N GLY A 40 13.55 -9.10 -15.57
CA GLY A 40 13.99 -9.95 -16.69
C GLY A 40 13.24 -9.58 -17.97
N SER A 41 12.41 -10.48 -18.48
CA SER A 41 11.53 -10.24 -19.64
C SER A 41 10.07 -9.93 -19.29
N THR A 42 9.73 -9.91 -18.00
CA THR A 42 8.36 -9.67 -17.53
C THR A 42 8.13 -8.20 -17.23
N SER A 43 7.18 -7.57 -17.91
CA SER A 43 6.80 -6.17 -17.63
C SER A 43 5.60 -6.09 -16.70
N TYR A 44 5.72 -5.24 -15.68
CA TYR A 44 4.67 -4.89 -14.74
C TYR A 44 4.25 -3.45 -14.92
N THR A 45 2.93 -3.24 -14.99
CA THR A 45 2.35 -1.90 -14.97
C THR A 45 2.51 -1.26 -13.58
N ALA A 46 2.50 0.06 -13.53
CA ALA A 46 2.47 0.81 -12.27
C ALA A 46 1.30 0.38 -11.35
N ALA A 47 0.17 -0.06 -11.92
CA ALA A 47 -0.97 -0.56 -11.16
C ALA A 47 -0.68 -1.91 -10.49
N GLN A 48 0.00 -2.83 -11.19
CA GLN A 48 0.39 -4.12 -10.63
C GLN A 48 1.42 -3.97 -9.51
N VAL A 49 2.42 -3.09 -9.69
CA VAL A 49 3.42 -2.80 -8.65
C VAL A 49 2.74 -2.25 -7.40
N ARG A 50 1.86 -1.26 -7.56
CA ARG A 50 1.10 -0.68 -6.44
C ARG A 50 0.18 -1.70 -5.77
N ALA A 51 -0.52 -2.53 -6.55
CA ALA A 51 -1.39 -3.56 -5.99
C ALA A 51 -0.62 -4.57 -5.14
N ALA A 52 0.56 -5.00 -5.61
CA ALA A 52 1.42 -5.91 -4.84
C ALA A 52 2.01 -5.23 -3.59
N ALA A 53 2.49 -3.99 -3.70
CA ALA A 53 3.03 -3.24 -2.57
C ALA A 53 1.96 -2.97 -1.49
N ASN A 54 0.75 -2.59 -1.90
CA ASN A 54 -0.38 -2.39 -0.99
C ASN A 54 -0.79 -3.70 -0.30
N ALA A 55 -0.82 -4.82 -1.04
CA ALA A 55 -1.12 -6.13 -0.45
C ALA A 55 -0.05 -6.53 0.57
N ALA A 56 1.24 -6.33 0.24
CA ALA A 56 2.34 -6.56 1.17
C ALA A 56 2.17 -5.74 2.46
N CYS A 57 1.88 -4.44 2.34
CA CYS A 57 1.62 -3.59 3.49
C CYS A 57 0.43 -4.09 4.32
N SER A 58 -0.69 -4.43 3.68
CA SER A 58 -1.88 -4.92 4.37
C SER A 58 -1.61 -6.21 5.16
N TYR A 59 -0.94 -7.19 4.56
CA TYR A 59 -0.58 -8.42 5.27
C TYR A 59 0.41 -8.15 6.42
N TYR A 60 1.44 -7.34 6.17
CA TYR A 60 2.43 -6.98 7.19
C TYR A 60 1.79 -6.27 8.40
N GLN A 61 0.97 -5.25 8.16
CA GLN A 61 0.27 -4.52 9.22
C GLN A 61 -0.72 -5.39 9.99
N ALA A 62 -1.31 -6.40 9.34
CA ALA A 62 -2.19 -7.38 9.97
C ALA A 62 -1.42 -8.47 10.76
N GLY A 63 -0.10 -8.57 10.60
CA GLY A 63 0.68 -9.69 11.12
C GLY A 63 0.28 -11.04 10.48
N ASP A 64 -0.16 -11.02 9.22
CA ASP A 64 -0.68 -12.16 8.49
C ASP A 64 0.13 -12.44 7.22
N THR A 65 -0.16 -13.55 6.54
CA THR A 65 0.51 -13.98 5.32
C THR A 65 -0.48 -14.37 4.22
N ALA A 66 -0.06 -14.28 2.97
CA ALA A 66 -0.87 -14.64 1.82
C ALA A 66 -1.08 -16.16 1.75
N GLY A 67 -2.28 -16.60 2.12
CA GLY A 67 -2.66 -18.02 2.10
C GLY A 67 -1.82 -18.84 3.09
N SER A 68 -1.29 -19.98 2.64
CA SER A 68 -0.39 -20.82 3.45
C SER A 68 1.09 -20.50 3.23
N SER A 69 1.41 -19.35 2.64
CA SER A 69 2.78 -18.93 2.38
C SER A 69 3.42 -18.27 3.60
N THR A 70 4.64 -17.77 3.45
CA THR A 70 5.31 -16.94 4.45
C THR A 70 5.40 -15.48 4.02
N TYR A 71 4.71 -15.07 2.96
CA TYR A 71 4.80 -13.71 2.43
C TYR A 71 3.67 -12.82 2.97
N PRO A 72 3.95 -11.54 3.29
CA PRO A 72 5.26 -10.90 3.25
C PRO A 72 6.19 -11.42 4.35
N HIS A 73 7.49 -11.36 4.10
CA HIS A 73 8.51 -11.59 5.14
C HIS A 73 9.68 -10.64 4.98
N THR A 74 10.50 -10.57 6.03
CA THR A 74 11.68 -9.72 6.08
C THR A 74 12.61 -9.99 4.90
N TYR A 75 13.04 -8.91 4.26
CA TYR A 75 14.08 -8.89 3.25
C TYR A 75 15.33 -8.20 3.80
N ASN A 76 16.48 -8.89 3.75
CA ASN A 76 17.70 -8.45 4.41
C ASN A 76 18.69 -7.69 3.51
N ASN A 77 18.38 -7.54 2.22
CA ASN A 77 19.21 -6.83 1.24
C ASN A 77 20.68 -7.31 1.21
N TYR A 78 20.91 -8.62 1.13
CA TYR A 78 22.26 -9.18 1.05
C TYR A 78 22.97 -8.84 -0.27
N GLU A 79 22.19 -8.56 -1.31
CA GLU A 79 22.67 -8.09 -2.61
C GLU A 79 23.21 -6.65 -2.57
N GLY A 80 22.80 -5.84 -1.59
CA GLY A 80 23.27 -4.46 -1.42
C GLY A 80 22.60 -3.44 -2.34
N PHE A 81 21.32 -3.62 -2.68
CA PHE A 81 20.53 -2.65 -3.42
C PHE A 81 20.47 -1.29 -2.69
N ASP A 82 20.54 -0.20 -3.45
CA ASP A 82 20.41 1.17 -2.96
C ASP A 82 18.94 1.62 -3.02
N PHE A 83 18.17 1.22 -2.01
CA PHE A 83 16.77 1.60 -1.93
C PHE A 83 16.59 3.07 -1.51
N PRO A 84 15.62 3.79 -2.11
CA PRO A 84 15.38 5.21 -1.82
C PRO A 84 14.72 5.44 -0.45
N VAL A 85 14.37 4.37 0.27
CA VAL A 85 13.74 4.41 1.60
C VAL A 85 14.53 3.53 2.56
N SER A 86 14.59 3.93 3.82
CA SER A 86 15.27 3.17 4.87
C SER A 86 14.48 1.92 5.23
N GLY A 87 15.18 0.82 5.50
CA GLY A 87 14.60 -0.40 6.04
C GLY A 87 14.22 -0.27 7.52
N PRO A 88 13.77 -1.36 8.16
CA PRO A 88 13.74 -2.74 7.67
C PRO A 88 12.81 -2.96 6.47
N TYR A 89 13.05 -4.00 5.69
CA TYR A 89 12.29 -4.28 4.46
C TYR A 89 11.46 -5.56 4.56
N GLN A 90 10.39 -5.62 3.78
CA GLN A 90 9.57 -6.79 3.52
C GLN A 90 9.54 -7.08 2.02
N GLU A 91 9.66 -8.34 1.63
CA GLU A 91 9.44 -8.79 0.25
C GLU A 91 8.06 -9.43 0.07
N PHE A 92 7.45 -9.24 -1.10
CA PHE A 92 6.18 -9.85 -1.46
C PHE A 92 6.12 -10.19 -2.96
N PRO A 93 5.55 -11.34 -3.37
CA PRO A 93 5.50 -11.72 -4.77
C PRO A 93 4.65 -10.77 -5.62
N ILE A 94 5.15 -10.44 -6.81
CA ILE A 94 4.40 -9.74 -7.85
C ILE A 94 4.17 -10.67 -9.04
N ARG A 95 2.96 -10.62 -9.60
CA ARG A 95 2.54 -11.52 -10.70
C ARG A 95 1.72 -10.76 -11.73
N THR A 96 1.85 -11.15 -12.99
CA THR A 96 1.05 -10.57 -14.08
C THR A 96 -0.43 -10.97 -13.98
N SER A 97 -0.71 -12.10 -13.34
CA SER A 97 -2.04 -12.68 -13.13
C SER A 97 -2.84 -12.06 -11.97
N GLY A 98 -2.31 -11.03 -11.30
CA GLY A 98 -2.97 -10.36 -10.16
C GLY A 98 -2.19 -10.45 -8.85
N VAL A 99 -2.80 -9.97 -7.76
CA VAL A 99 -2.19 -9.98 -6.41
C VAL A 99 -1.98 -11.42 -5.96
N TYR A 100 -0.81 -11.68 -5.37
CA TYR A 100 -0.47 -12.99 -4.83
C TYR A 100 -1.30 -13.32 -3.58
N THR A 101 -1.89 -14.52 -3.55
CA THR A 101 -2.75 -15.01 -2.47
C THR A 101 -2.28 -16.37 -1.90
N GLY A 102 -1.08 -16.82 -2.26
CA GLY A 102 -0.51 -18.11 -1.89
C GLY A 102 -0.09 -18.98 -3.07
N GLY A 103 0.49 -20.14 -2.77
CA GLY A 103 1.04 -21.07 -3.78
C GLY A 103 2.46 -20.69 -4.23
N SER A 104 2.86 -21.10 -5.44
CA SER A 104 4.20 -20.77 -5.95
C SER A 104 4.37 -19.26 -6.17
N PRO A 105 5.39 -18.61 -5.58
CA PRO A 105 5.54 -17.15 -5.65
C PRO A 105 6.08 -16.66 -7.00
N GLY A 106 6.69 -17.54 -7.81
CA GLY A 106 7.45 -17.10 -8.98
C GLY A 106 8.76 -16.40 -8.61
N ALA A 107 9.37 -15.72 -9.58
CA ALA A 107 10.73 -15.16 -9.44
C ALA A 107 10.78 -13.71 -8.95
N ASP A 108 9.68 -12.96 -9.08
CA ASP A 108 9.68 -11.50 -8.95
C ASP A 108 9.10 -11.06 -7.60
N ARG A 109 9.65 -10.00 -7.02
CA ARG A 109 9.23 -9.43 -5.73
C ARG A 109 9.09 -7.93 -5.83
N VAL A 110 8.11 -7.37 -5.13
CA VAL A 110 8.16 -5.97 -4.67
C VAL A 110 8.77 -5.93 -3.28
N ILE A 111 9.51 -4.86 -3.00
CA ILE A 111 10.10 -4.57 -1.71
C ILE A 111 9.43 -3.32 -1.14
N ILE A 112 8.93 -3.42 0.09
CA ILE A 112 8.45 -2.28 0.88
C ILE A 112 9.29 -2.16 2.16
N ASN A 113 9.35 -0.99 2.77
CA ASN A 113 9.83 -0.88 4.15
C ASN A 113 8.70 -1.16 5.16
N THR A 114 9.02 -1.18 6.45
CA THR A 114 8.04 -1.39 7.52
C THR A 114 7.05 -0.24 7.71
N ASP A 115 7.32 0.94 7.12
CA ASP A 115 6.40 2.07 7.06
C ASP A 115 5.46 2.01 5.85
N CYS A 116 5.50 0.89 5.11
CA CYS A 116 4.75 0.64 3.88
C CYS A 116 5.13 1.50 2.66
N ASP A 117 6.29 2.14 2.68
CA ASP A 117 6.84 2.82 1.52
C ASP A 117 7.43 1.81 0.53
N TYR A 118 7.15 2.01 -0.76
CA TYR A 118 7.73 1.19 -1.82
C TYR A 118 9.23 1.50 -1.99
N ALA A 119 10.05 0.46 -1.86
CA ALA A 119 11.51 0.55 -2.00
C ALA A 119 11.97 0.20 -3.42
N GLY A 120 11.42 -0.86 -4.03
CA GLY A 120 11.86 -1.32 -5.35
C GLY A 120 11.26 -2.65 -5.76
N ALA A 121 11.71 -3.18 -6.90
CA ALA A 121 11.33 -4.50 -7.37
C ALA A 121 12.58 -5.29 -7.79
N ILE A 122 12.60 -6.57 -7.44
CA ILE A 122 13.74 -7.46 -7.66
C ILE A 122 13.28 -8.78 -8.26
N THR A 123 14.19 -9.51 -8.91
CA THR A 123 13.89 -10.79 -9.55
C THR A 123 15.04 -11.77 -9.45
N HIS A 124 14.72 -13.06 -9.31
CA HIS A 124 15.70 -14.13 -9.50
C HIS A 124 16.10 -14.30 -10.98
N THR A 125 15.34 -13.75 -11.92
CA THR A 125 15.61 -13.89 -13.36
C THR A 125 16.90 -13.18 -13.74
N GLY A 126 17.90 -13.94 -14.17
CA GLY A 126 19.23 -13.42 -14.50
C GLY A 126 20.20 -13.35 -13.31
N ALA A 127 19.75 -13.74 -12.11
CA ALA A 127 20.61 -13.94 -10.95
C ALA A 127 21.13 -15.38 -10.89
N SER A 128 22.21 -15.60 -10.13
CA SER A 128 22.74 -16.95 -9.85
C SER A 128 22.24 -17.46 -8.49
N GLY A 129 21.94 -18.76 -8.41
CA GLY A 129 21.48 -19.38 -7.17
C GLY A 129 20.16 -18.78 -6.67
N ASN A 130 20.14 -18.37 -5.39
CA ASN A 130 18.98 -17.74 -4.75
C ASN A 130 19.11 -16.21 -4.65
N ASN A 131 20.09 -15.61 -5.35
CA ASN A 131 20.28 -14.18 -5.33
C ASN A 131 19.18 -13.48 -6.13
N PHE A 132 19.08 -12.18 -5.93
CA PHE A 132 18.28 -11.30 -6.76
C PHE A 132 19.14 -10.38 -7.63
N VAL A 133 18.55 -9.90 -8.72
CA VAL A 133 18.98 -8.69 -9.43
C VAL A 133 17.81 -7.69 -9.44
N GLY A 134 18.13 -6.42 -9.61
CA GLY A 134 17.11 -5.37 -9.69
C GLY A 134 16.26 -5.51 -10.94
N CYS A 135 14.94 -5.33 -10.81
CA CYS A 135 14.11 -5.00 -11.95
C CYS A 135 14.45 -3.58 -12.43
N SER A 136 14.03 -3.19 -13.63
CA SER A 136 14.33 -1.86 -14.16
C SER A 136 13.91 -0.74 -13.17
N GLY A 137 14.85 0.12 -12.80
CA GLY A 137 14.63 1.17 -11.80
C GLY A 137 15.00 0.78 -10.36
N THR A 138 15.57 -0.40 -10.14
CA THR A 138 16.18 -0.82 -8.87
C THR A 138 17.64 -1.17 -9.13
N SER A 139 18.54 -0.63 -8.31
CA SER A 139 20.00 -0.74 -8.46
C SER A 139 20.65 -1.24 -7.18
#